data_AF-D1YY52-F1
#
_entry.id   AF-D1YY52-F1
#
_cell.length_a   1.000
_cell.length_b   1.000
_cell.length_c   1.000
_cell.angle_alpha   90.00
_cell.angle_beta   90.00
_cell.angle_gamma   90.00
#
_symmetry.space_group_name_H-M   'P 1'
#
loop_
_entity.id
_entity.type
_entity.pdbx_description
1 polymer ?
#
loop_
_entity_poly.entity_id
_entity_poly.type
_entity_poly.pdbx_seq_one_letter_code
_entity_poly.pdbx_strand_id
1 'polypeptide(L)'
;MVGMEWVIIAASLIAAIIIIFIIYKLLKLTVKYAVALILNALGGLFILLLANYVFIMGIPYDFPTLLISAVCGVPGAICVIILALFGILI
;
A
#
# COMPACT_ATOMS: atom_id res chain seq x y z
N MET A 1 -21.88 36.55 -33.99
CA MET A 1 -21.86 35.30 -33.21
C MET A 1 -20.61 35.25 -32.30
N VAL A 2 -20.20 36.38 -31.71
CA VAL A 2 -18.88 36.50 -31.05
C VAL A 2 -18.88 36.10 -29.57
N GLY A 3 -20.02 35.78 -28.97
CA GLY A 3 -20.09 35.45 -27.54
C GLY A 3 -19.91 33.96 -27.18
N MET A 4 -20.24 33.06 -28.11
CA MET A 4 -20.37 31.62 -27.82
C MET A 4 -19.02 30.89 -27.78
N GLU A 5 -18.06 31.36 -28.58
CA GLU A 5 -16.70 30.83 -28.65
C GLU A 5 -15.88 31.10 -27.37
N TRP A 6 -16.01 32.28 -26.77
CA TRP A 6 -15.39 32.57 -25.46
C TRP A 6 -15.96 31.73 -24.32
N VAL A 7 -17.25 31.41 -24.37
CA VAL A 7 -17.91 30.54 -23.39
C VAL A 7 -17.37 29.11 -23.50
N ILE A 8 -17.17 28.59 -24.72
CA ILE A 8 -16.61 27.26 -24.95
C ILE A 8 -15.13 27.19 -24.52
N ILE A 9 -14.35 28.24 -24.78
CA ILE A 9 -12.95 28.34 -24.34
C ILE A 9 -12.86 28.40 -22.81
N ALA A 10 -13.72 29.21 -22.16
CA ALA A 10 -13.77 29.27 -20.70
C ALA A 10 -14.19 27.94 -20.06
N ALA A 11 -15.21 27.27 -20.63
CA ALA A 11 -15.68 25.98 -20.15
C ALA A 11 -14.62 24.87 -20.29
N SER A 12 -13.89 24.85 -21.41
CA SER A 12 -12.81 23.86 -21.63
C SER A 12 -11.61 24.09 -20.71
N LEU A 13 -11.25 25.34 -20.41
CA LEU A 13 -10.24 25.69 -19.40
C LEU A 13 -10.64 25.21 -18.00
N ILE A 14 -11.89 25.47 -17.60
CA ILE A 14 -12.39 25.03 -16.29
C ILE A 14 -12.39 23.50 -16.20
N ALA A 15 -12.85 22.80 -17.24
CA ALA A 15 -12.83 21.34 -17.29
C ALA A 15 -11.41 20.78 -17.19
N ALA A 16 -10.44 21.37 -17.88
CA ALA A 16 -9.04 20.97 -17.81
C ALA A 16 -8.46 21.12 -16.39
N ILE A 17 -8.76 22.22 -15.71
CA ILE A 17 -8.31 22.46 -14.32
C ILE A 17 -8.91 21.40 -13.37
N ILE A 18 -10.19 21.07 -13.53
CA ILE A 18 -10.87 20.04 -12.72
C ILE A 18 -10.20 18.67 -12.93
N ILE A 19 -9.93 18.29 -14.18
CA ILE A 19 -9.28 17.00 -14.50
C ILE A 19 -7.89 16.93 -13.86
N ILE A 20 -7.07 17.98 -13.99
CA ILE A 20 -5.74 18.03 -13.38
C ILE A 20 -5.84 17.91 -11.85
N PHE A 21 -6.81 18.58 -11.24
CA PHE A 21 -7.03 18.51 -9.79
C PHE A 21 -7.41 17.10 -9.32
N ILE A 22 -8.27 16.40 -10.07
CA ILE A 22 -8.65 15.01 -9.79
C ILE A 22 -7.42 14.09 -9.91
N ILE A 23 -6.64 14.21 -10.99
CA ILE A 23 -5.42 13.42 -11.19
C ILE A 23 -4.44 13.65 -10.04
N TYR A 24 -4.21 14.90 -9.63
CA TYR A 24 -3.34 15.24 -8.51
C TYR A 24 -3.79 14.58 -7.21
N LYS A 25 -5.09 14.61 -6.92
CA LYS A 25 -5.65 13.96 -5.72
C LYS A 25 -5.47 12.45 -5.75
N LEU A 26 -5.72 11.81 -6.89
CA LEU A 26 -5.50 10.37 -7.07
C LEU A 26 -4.02 10.01 -6.92
N LEU A 27 -3.10 10.75 -7.55
CA LEU A 27 -1.67 10.51 -7.42
C LEU A 27 -1.22 10.58 -5.96
N LYS A 28 -1.65 11.62 -5.24
CA LYS A 28 -1.33 11.81 -3.83
C LYS A 28 -1.88 10.67 -2.97
N LEU A 29 -3.06 10.18 -3.29
CA LEU A 29 -3.67 9.04 -2.63
C LEU A 29 -2.85 7.76 -2.87
N THR A 30 -2.49 7.48 -4.12
CA THR A 30 -1.68 6.31 -4.51
C THR A 30 -0.32 6.33 -3.81
N VAL A 31 0.38 7.47 -3.79
CA VAL A 31 1.67 7.59 -3.10
C VAL A 31 1.51 7.35 -1.60
N LYS A 32 0.45 7.89 -0.98
CA LYS A 32 0.18 7.65 0.45
C LYS A 32 -0.02 6.16 0.75
N TYR A 33 -0.80 5.46 -0.07
CA TYR A 33 -1.00 4.02 0.10
C TYR A 33 0.27 3.21 -0.19
N ALA A 34 1.05 3.59 -1.20
CA ALA A 34 2.32 2.93 -1.50
C ALA A 34 3.31 3.06 -0.33
N VAL A 35 3.44 4.25 0.26
CA VAL A 35 4.27 4.46 1.45
C VAL A 35 3.76 3.65 2.63
N ALA A 36 2.44 3.61 2.86
CA ALA A 36 1.86 2.79 3.91
C ALA A 36 2.13 1.28 3.71
N LEU A 37 2.06 0.80 2.46
CA LEU A 37 2.33 -0.58 2.11
C LEU A 37 3.80 -0.93 2.35
N ILE A 38 4.73 -0.03 2.01
CA ILE A 38 6.17 -0.21 2.27
C ILE A 38 6.45 -0.23 3.78
N LEU A 39 5.87 0.70 4.54
CA LEU A 39 6.06 0.75 5.99
C LEU A 39 5.47 -0.49 6.67
N ASN A 40 4.30 -0.96 6.22
CA ASN A 40 3.70 -2.20 6.68
C ASN A 40 4.60 -3.40 6.35
N ALA A 41 5.05 -3.54 5.10
CA ALA A 41 5.94 -4.61 4.68
C ALA A 41 7.22 -4.65 5.51
N LEU A 42 7.88 -3.50 5.70
CA LEU A 42 9.08 -3.40 6.52
C LEU A 42 8.81 -3.74 7.99
N GLY A 43 7.73 -3.21 8.57
CA GLY A 43 7.36 -3.49 9.96
C GLY A 43 7.03 -4.97 10.19
N GLY A 44 6.27 -5.59 9.30
CA GLY A 44 5.94 -7.01 9.37
C GLY A 44 7.17 -7.89 9.18
N LEU A 45 8.00 -7.60 8.17
CA LEU A 45 9.22 -8.34 7.90
C LEU A 45 10.23 -8.22 9.06
N PHE A 46 10.34 -7.04 9.66
CA PHE A 46 11.21 -6.82 10.81
C PHE A 46 10.79 -7.67 12.02
N ILE A 47 9.49 -7.77 12.29
CA ILE A 47 8.94 -8.61 13.36
C ILE A 47 9.20 -10.10 13.07
N LEU A 48 8.98 -10.56 11.83
CA LEU A 48 9.27 -11.93 11.41
C LEU A 48 10.75 -12.27 11.53
N LEU A 49 11.63 -11.34 11.16
CA LEU A 49 13.08 -11.48 11.32
C LEU A 49 13.47 -11.64 12.79
N LEU A 50 12.94 -10.78 13.67
CA LEU A 50 13.16 -10.90 15.11
C LEU A 50 12.61 -12.22 15.65
N ALA A 51 11.42 -12.64 15.22
CA ALA A 51 10.82 -13.88 15.69
C ALA A 51 11.65 -15.10 15.29
N ASN A 52 12.12 -15.16 14.04
CA ASN A 52 13.01 -16.22 13.58
C ASN A 52 14.36 -16.22 14.30
N TYR A 53 14.92 -15.04 14.60
CA TYR A 53 16.21 -14.93 15.28
C TYR A 53 16.13 -15.28 16.76
N VAL A 54 15.11 -14.80 17.48
CA VAL A 54 14.96 -14.98 18.93
C VAL A 54 14.38 -16.34 19.28
N PHE A 55 13.39 -16.82 18.52
CA PHE A 55 12.65 -18.05 18.83
C PHE A 55 13.03 -19.23 17.94
N ILE A 56 13.92 -19.06 16.96
CA ILE A 56 14.41 -20.13 16.06
C ILE A 56 13.22 -20.87 15.40
N MET A 57 12.20 -20.12 14.96
CA MET A 57 10.94 -20.69 14.46
C MET A 57 11.03 -21.25 13.03
N GLY A 58 12.06 -20.90 12.26
CA GLY A 58 12.24 -21.41 10.89
C GLY A 58 11.14 -21.01 9.90
N ILE A 59 10.47 -19.87 10.13
CA ILE A 59 9.41 -19.37 9.27
C ILE A 59 10.01 -18.96 7.91
N PRO A 60 9.53 -19.54 6.80
CA PRO A 60 10.03 -19.19 5.47
C PRO A 60 9.61 -17.77 5.06
N TYR A 61 10.48 -17.08 4.33
CA TYR A 61 10.20 -15.77 3.75
C TYR A 61 9.63 -15.91 2.33
N ASP A 62 8.65 -16.79 2.17
CA ASP A 62 8.02 -17.04 0.88
C ASP A 62 7.07 -15.89 0.48
N PHE A 63 6.74 -15.85 -0.80
CA PHE A 63 5.85 -14.83 -1.37
C PHE A 63 4.55 -14.60 -0.58
N PRO A 64 3.77 -15.63 -0.17
CA PRO A 64 2.57 -15.41 0.64
C PRO A 64 2.85 -14.78 2.01
N THR A 65 3.91 -15.18 2.72
CA THR A 65 4.28 -14.59 4.02
C THR A 65 4.71 -13.13 3.90
N LEU A 66 5.46 -12.79 2.85
CA LEU A 66 5.79 -11.42 2.48
C LEU A 66 4.55 -10.61 2.12
N LEU A 67 3.60 -11.19 1.38
CA LEU A 67 2.36 -10.51 0.98
C LEU A 67 1.46 -10.22 2.18
N ILE A 68 1.28 -11.18 3.08
CA ILE A 68 0.50 -11.01 4.32
C ILE A 68 1.13 -9.91 5.19
N SER A 69 2.46 -9.89 5.28
CA SER A 69 3.20 -8.86 6.01
C SER A 69 3.15 -7.49 5.33
N ALA A 70 3.10 -7.42 3.99
CA ALA A 70 2.99 -6.17 3.26
C ALA A 70 1.60 -5.53 3.34
N VAL A 71 0.54 -6.36 3.29
CA VAL A 71 -0.84 -5.89 3.33
C VAL A 71 -1.25 -5.53 4.76
N CYS A 72 -0.99 -6.42 5.72
CA CYS A 72 -1.42 -6.24 7.10
C CYS A 72 -0.34 -5.65 8.01
N GLY A 73 0.94 -5.62 7.61
CA GLY A 73 2.02 -5.08 8.44
C GLY A 73 2.38 -5.98 9.62
N VAL A 74 2.64 -5.34 10.76
CA VAL A 74 2.92 -5.99 12.05
C VAL A 74 1.85 -7.02 12.44
N PRO A 75 0.53 -6.72 12.42
CA PRO A 75 -0.46 -7.73 12.76
C PRO A 75 -0.48 -8.91 11.77
N GLY A 76 -0.13 -8.71 10.50
CA GLY A 76 0.06 -9.79 9.54
C GLY A 76 1.20 -10.73 9.92
N ALA A 77 2.35 -10.16 10.29
CA ALA A 77 3.50 -10.93 10.78
C ALA A 77 3.17 -11.70 12.07
N ILE A 78 2.42 -11.12 12.99
CA ILE A 78 1.96 -11.80 14.21
C ILE A 78 1.08 -13.01 13.85
N CYS A 79 0.16 -12.87 12.88
CA CYS A 79 -0.63 -14.01 12.41
C CYS A 79 0.25 -15.14 11.87
N VAL A 80 1.25 -14.82 11.04
CA VAL A 80 2.18 -15.84 10.51
C VAL A 80 2.95 -16.53 11.64
N ILE A 81 3.40 -15.76 12.64
CA ILE A 81 4.07 -16.32 13.83
C ILE A 81 3.13 -17.27 14.60
N ILE A 82 1.87 -16.88 14.79
CA ILE A 82 0.87 -17.73 15.46
C ILE A 82 0.65 -19.01 14.66
N LEU A 83 0.49 -18.93 13.34
CA LEU A 83 0.36 -20.10 12.47
C LEU A 83 1.57 -21.02 12.57
N ALA A 84 2.78 -20.46 12.60
CA ALA A 84 4.01 -21.21 12.79
C ALA A 84 4.06 -21.93 14.15
N LEU A 85 3.53 -21.32 15.22
CA LEU A 85 3.39 -21.98 16.54
C LEU A 85 2.44 -23.19 16.51
N PHE A 86 1.45 -23.19 15.61
CA PHE A 86 0.58 -24.34 15.36
C PHE A 86 1.18 -25.36 14.37
N GLY A 87 2.42 -25.16 13.91
CA GLY A 87 3.11 -26.02 12.94
C GLY A 87 2.68 -25.79 11.49
N ILE A 88 1.95 -24.71 11.20
CA ILE A 88 1.51 -24.34 9.85
C ILE A 88 2.47 -23.27 9.31
N LEU A 89 3.29 -23.65 8.34
CA LEU A 89 4.20 -22.74 7.63
C LEU A 89 3.56 -22.30 6.32
N ILE A 90 3.70 -21.02 5.99
CA ILE A 90 3.06 -20.37 4.84
C ILE A 90 4.12 -19.66 4.00
#